data_AF-A0A371KWC7-F1
#
_entry.id   AF-A0A371KWC7-F1
#
_cell.length_a   1.000
_cell.length_b   1.000
_cell.length_c   1.000
_cell.angle_alpha   90.00
_cell.angle_beta   90.00
_cell.angle_gamma   90.00
#
_symmetry.space_group_name_H-M   'P 1'
#
loop_
_entity.id
_entity.type
_entity.pdbx_description
1 polymer ?
#
loop_
_entity_poly.entity_id
_entity_poly.type
_entity_poly.pdbx_seq_one_letter_code
_entity_poly.pdbx_strand_id
1 'polypeptide(L)'
;MAALSELLGDLVADVDGLFLFTPSSSHYEQFAETDVPTVVIAPENTVEAETFVELPLQFQNVKDRIRFGVEGAMEQSIVEAGDTIACNVGIFGGDPDSLVRVRVEENMRSGIYDLFANSRADPGVIRDVFEVAIELGKKGQKGEPVGALFIVGDAGKVMNKSRPLSYNPFEKSHVYVGDPIVNVMLKEFSRLDGAFVISDSGKIVSAYRYLEPSAEGVDIPKGLGARHMAGGAITRDTNATAIVLSESDGLVRAFKGGKMILEIDPEAY
;
A
#
# COMPACT_ATOMS: atom_id res chain seq x y z
N MET A 1 -4.66 -35.50 20.78
CA MET A 1 -5.02 -35.34 19.36
C MET A 1 -6.48 -34.93 19.20
N ALA A 2 -7.46 -35.70 19.69
CA ALA A 2 -8.88 -35.36 19.55
C ALA A 2 -9.24 -33.90 19.93
N ALA A 3 -8.87 -33.45 21.14
CA ALA A 3 -9.14 -32.07 21.58
C ALA A 3 -8.41 -30.98 20.77
N LEU A 4 -7.27 -31.31 20.13
CA LEU A 4 -6.57 -30.35 19.24
C LEU A 4 -7.27 -30.26 17.88
N SER A 5 -7.75 -31.40 17.37
CA SER A 5 -8.55 -31.45 16.15
C SER A 5 -9.90 -30.76 16.32
N GLU A 6 -10.50 -30.85 17.49
CA GLU A 6 -11.74 -30.12 17.85
C GLU A 6 -11.51 -28.60 17.83
N LEU A 7 -10.42 -28.13 18.45
CA LEU A 7 -10.05 -26.70 18.43
C LEU A 7 -9.85 -26.18 16.99
N LEU A 8 -9.20 -26.95 16.12
CA LEU A 8 -9.05 -26.59 14.70
C LEU A 8 -10.39 -26.63 13.97
N GLY A 9 -11.24 -27.61 14.29
CA GLY A 9 -12.60 -27.73 13.78
C GLY A 9 -13.42 -26.48 14.07
N ASP A 10 -13.35 -25.94 15.30
CA ASP A 10 -14.06 -24.72 15.68
C ASP A 10 -13.64 -23.49 14.86
N LEU A 11 -12.36 -23.42 14.42
CA LEU A 11 -11.87 -22.31 13.60
C LEU A 11 -12.42 -22.34 12.17
N VAL A 12 -12.72 -23.53 11.63
CA VAL A 12 -13.21 -23.72 10.25
C VAL A 12 -14.68 -24.09 10.16
N ALA A 13 -15.36 -24.35 11.27
CA ALA A 13 -16.77 -24.71 11.29
C ALA A 13 -17.64 -23.57 10.73
N ASP A 14 -18.54 -23.88 9.79
CA ASP A 14 -19.51 -22.92 9.24
C ASP A 14 -18.85 -21.62 8.74
N VAL A 15 -17.68 -21.73 8.10
CA VAL A 15 -17.09 -20.60 7.37
C VAL A 15 -17.69 -20.52 5.97
N ASP A 16 -17.81 -19.31 5.46
CA ASP A 16 -18.35 -18.97 4.15
C ASP A 16 -17.24 -18.90 3.08
N GLY A 17 -15.95 -18.95 3.48
CA GLY A 17 -14.81 -18.93 2.55
C GLY A 17 -13.45 -19.18 3.20
N LEU A 18 -12.50 -19.64 2.39
CA LEU A 18 -11.09 -19.88 2.76
C LEU A 18 -10.17 -18.92 2.03
N PHE A 19 -9.42 -18.10 2.76
CA PHE A 19 -8.54 -17.09 2.22
C PHE A 19 -7.09 -17.53 2.44
N LEU A 20 -6.37 -17.82 1.35
CA LEU A 20 -4.99 -18.28 1.37
C LEU A 20 -4.05 -17.12 1.02
N PHE A 21 -3.27 -16.65 2.00
CA PHE A 21 -2.32 -15.56 1.79
C PHE A 21 -0.96 -16.09 1.36
N THR A 22 -0.54 -15.72 0.15
CA THR A 22 0.75 -16.09 -0.48
C THR A 22 1.07 -17.60 -0.34
N PRO A 23 0.17 -18.51 -0.75
CA PRO A 23 0.43 -19.94 -0.64
C PRO A 23 1.51 -20.38 -1.64
N SER A 24 2.30 -21.40 -1.28
CA SER A 24 3.08 -22.15 -2.28
C SER A 24 2.15 -23.01 -3.15
N SER A 25 2.62 -23.44 -4.33
CA SER A 25 1.83 -24.31 -5.21
C SER A 25 1.36 -25.58 -4.50
N SER A 26 2.24 -26.23 -3.73
CA SER A 26 1.90 -27.43 -2.96
C SER A 26 0.87 -27.17 -1.87
N HIS A 27 0.91 -25.99 -1.25
CA HIS A 27 -0.06 -25.61 -0.22
C HIS A 27 -1.42 -25.27 -0.85
N TYR A 28 -1.43 -24.56 -1.98
CA TYR A 28 -2.64 -24.29 -2.74
C TYR A 28 -3.31 -25.58 -3.21
N GLU A 29 -2.58 -26.52 -3.82
CA GLU A 29 -3.12 -27.80 -4.30
C GLU A 29 -3.83 -28.61 -3.20
N GLN A 30 -3.34 -28.54 -1.95
CA GLN A 30 -3.97 -29.23 -0.81
C GLN A 30 -5.33 -28.63 -0.41
N PHE A 31 -5.55 -27.35 -0.71
CA PHE A 31 -6.73 -26.58 -0.28
C PHE A 31 -7.49 -25.93 -1.47
N ALA A 32 -7.19 -26.34 -2.70
CA ALA A 32 -7.83 -25.81 -3.90
C ALA A 32 -9.27 -26.31 -4.03
N GLU A 33 -9.53 -27.56 -3.63
CA GLU A 33 -10.85 -28.17 -3.64
C GLU A 33 -11.37 -28.27 -2.20
N THR A 34 -12.19 -27.29 -1.80
CA THR A 34 -12.90 -27.32 -0.51
C THR A 34 -14.39 -27.10 -0.71
N ASP A 35 -15.17 -27.36 0.34
CA ASP A 35 -16.63 -27.16 0.31
C ASP A 35 -17.05 -25.68 0.28
N VAL A 36 -16.07 -24.76 0.37
CA VAL A 36 -16.27 -23.31 0.38
C VAL A 36 -15.40 -22.63 -0.69
N PRO A 37 -15.74 -21.42 -1.13
CA PRO A 37 -14.88 -20.65 -2.04
C PRO A 37 -13.47 -20.46 -1.47
N THR A 38 -12.45 -20.86 -2.24
CA THR A 38 -11.04 -20.60 -1.92
C THR A 38 -10.55 -19.37 -2.69
N VAL A 39 -10.06 -18.38 -1.95
CA VAL A 39 -9.54 -17.10 -2.47
C VAL A 39 -8.05 -17.03 -2.23
N VAL A 40 -7.26 -16.80 -3.28
CA VAL A 40 -5.81 -16.57 -3.14
C VAL A 40 -5.54 -15.08 -3.07
N ILE A 41 -4.74 -14.68 -2.08
CA ILE A 41 -4.38 -13.28 -1.84
C ILE A 41 -2.86 -13.17 -1.82
N ALA A 42 -2.28 -12.68 -2.91
CA ALA A 42 -0.83 -12.66 -3.10
C ALA A 42 -0.41 -11.53 -4.05
N PRO A 43 0.90 -11.18 -4.13
CA PRO A 43 1.38 -10.17 -5.08
C PRO A 43 1.10 -10.52 -6.55
N GLU A 44 1.14 -11.81 -6.88
CA GLU A 44 0.89 -12.32 -8.23
C GLU A 44 0.12 -13.64 -8.13
N ASN A 45 -0.70 -13.94 -9.15
CA ASN A 45 -1.44 -15.21 -9.22
C ASN A 45 -0.57 -16.33 -9.81
N THR A 46 0.50 -16.69 -9.11
CA THR A 46 1.46 -17.72 -9.58
C THR A 46 0.92 -19.15 -9.54
N VAL A 47 -0.18 -19.36 -8.83
CA VAL A 47 -0.84 -20.67 -8.67
C VAL A 47 -2.07 -20.83 -9.58
N GLU A 48 -2.33 -19.85 -10.45
CA GLU A 48 -3.45 -19.84 -11.40
C GLU A 48 -4.81 -20.07 -10.72
N ALA A 49 -5.01 -19.51 -9.52
CA ALA A 49 -6.25 -19.63 -8.78
C ALA A 49 -7.40 -18.93 -9.52
N GLU A 50 -8.58 -19.55 -9.49
CA GLU A 50 -9.80 -19.00 -10.12
C GLU A 50 -10.21 -17.67 -9.48
N THR A 51 -10.13 -17.59 -8.14
CA THR A 51 -10.46 -16.38 -7.38
C THR A 51 -9.20 -15.79 -6.76
N PHE A 52 -8.86 -14.55 -7.12
CA PHE A 52 -7.60 -13.91 -6.75
C PHE A 52 -7.76 -12.42 -6.39
N VAL A 53 -7.15 -12.02 -5.29
CA VAL A 53 -7.02 -10.61 -4.87
C VAL A 53 -5.53 -10.25 -4.84
N GLU A 54 -5.14 -9.26 -5.65
CA GLU A 54 -3.76 -8.77 -5.70
C GLU A 54 -3.38 -8.07 -4.38
N LEU A 55 -2.26 -8.47 -3.79
CA LEU A 55 -1.67 -7.87 -2.59
C LEU A 55 -0.38 -7.09 -2.98
N PRO A 56 -0.49 -5.79 -3.30
CA PRO A 56 0.60 -5.05 -3.93
C PRO A 56 1.77 -4.73 -2.99
N LEU A 57 1.55 -4.77 -1.67
CA LEU A 57 2.58 -4.53 -0.66
C LEU A 57 2.68 -5.69 0.32
N GLN A 58 3.87 -5.89 0.88
CA GLN A 58 4.05 -6.77 2.02
C GLN A 58 3.60 -6.06 3.30
N PHE A 59 2.63 -6.66 3.99
CA PHE A 59 2.13 -6.15 5.27
C PHE A 59 2.69 -7.00 6.40
N GLN A 60 3.51 -6.38 7.25
CA GLN A 60 4.06 -7.02 8.46
C GLN A 60 2.98 -7.23 9.51
N ASN A 61 2.08 -6.26 9.64
CA ASN A 61 0.91 -6.41 10.49
C ASN A 61 -0.07 -7.37 9.83
N VAL A 62 -0.14 -8.59 10.36
CA VAL A 62 -1.06 -9.65 9.92
C VAL A 62 -2.51 -9.15 9.89
N LYS A 63 -2.92 -8.30 10.83
CA LYS A 63 -4.28 -7.74 10.86
C LYS A 63 -4.55 -6.83 9.67
N ASP A 64 -3.58 -6.00 9.28
CA ASP A 64 -3.73 -5.09 8.13
C ASP A 64 -3.65 -5.87 6.82
N ARG A 65 -2.80 -6.90 6.75
CA ARG A 65 -2.76 -7.85 5.62
C ARG A 65 -4.12 -8.51 5.40
N ILE A 66 -4.69 -9.05 6.48
CA ILE A 66 -6.01 -9.69 6.45
C ILE A 66 -7.07 -8.68 6.02
N ARG A 67 -7.09 -7.49 6.64
CA ARG A 67 -8.06 -6.43 6.29
C ARG A 67 -7.98 -6.02 4.83
N PHE A 68 -6.77 -5.85 4.30
CA PHE A 68 -6.57 -5.56 2.88
C PHE A 68 -7.19 -6.63 1.99
N GLY A 69 -6.88 -7.90 2.29
CA GLY A 69 -7.39 -9.04 1.53
C GLY A 69 -8.92 -9.14 1.58
N VAL A 70 -9.51 -8.94 2.76
CA VAL A 70 -10.96 -8.93 2.96
C VAL A 70 -11.61 -7.76 2.22
N GLU A 71 -11.06 -6.55 2.34
CA GLU A 71 -11.58 -5.36 1.65
C GLU A 71 -11.56 -5.56 0.13
N GLY A 72 -10.48 -6.13 -0.42
CA GLY A 72 -10.41 -6.46 -1.85
C GLY A 72 -11.40 -7.53 -2.27
N ALA A 73 -11.60 -8.56 -1.45
CA ALA A 73 -12.61 -9.59 -1.71
C ALA A 73 -14.05 -9.04 -1.67
N MET A 74 -14.32 -8.11 -0.74
CA MET A 74 -15.61 -7.40 -0.69
C MET A 74 -15.84 -6.54 -1.94
N GLU A 75 -14.83 -5.81 -2.40
CA GLU A 75 -14.95 -4.96 -3.60
C GLU A 75 -15.20 -5.81 -4.86
N GLN A 76 -14.61 -7.00 -4.92
CA GLN A 76 -14.86 -7.97 -5.99
C GLN A 76 -16.16 -8.78 -5.81
N SER A 77 -16.96 -8.49 -4.77
CA SER A 77 -18.21 -9.21 -4.44
C SER A 77 -18.00 -10.72 -4.21
N ILE A 78 -16.82 -11.12 -3.73
CA ILE A 78 -16.50 -12.50 -3.36
C ILE A 78 -17.06 -12.84 -1.97
N VAL A 79 -17.06 -11.85 -1.07
CA VAL A 79 -17.63 -11.94 0.28
C VAL A 79 -18.41 -10.67 0.62
N GLU A 80 -19.36 -10.79 1.55
CA GLU A 80 -20.20 -9.69 2.03
C GLU A 80 -20.06 -9.47 3.55
N ALA A 81 -20.51 -8.31 4.02
CA ALA A 81 -20.56 -8.04 5.45
C ALA A 81 -21.52 -9.02 6.14
N GLY A 82 -21.02 -9.73 7.15
CA GLY A 82 -21.74 -10.83 7.77
C GLY A 82 -21.32 -12.21 7.30
N ASP A 83 -20.32 -12.34 6.44
CA ASP A 83 -19.66 -13.61 6.19
C ASP A 83 -18.62 -13.91 7.29
N THR A 84 -18.31 -15.19 7.48
CA THR A 84 -17.23 -15.67 8.35
C THR A 84 -16.21 -16.42 7.52
N ILE A 85 -14.97 -15.96 7.49
CA ILE A 85 -13.93 -16.56 6.67
C ILE A 85 -12.81 -17.14 7.54
N ALA A 86 -12.12 -18.14 7.00
CA ALA A 86 -10.88 -18.65 7.55
C ALA A 86 -9.70 -18.07 6.74
N CYS A 87 -8.84 -17.29 7.39
CA CYS A 87 -7.65 -16.72 6.76
C CYS A 87 -6.41 -17.54 7.14
N ASN A 88 -5.82 -18.22 6.17
CA ASN A 88 -4.56 -18.92 6.33
C ASN A 88 -3.39 -18.00 5.93
N VAL A 89 -2.53 -17.72 6.91
CA VAL A 89 -1.51 -16.67 6.83
C VAL A 89 -0.19 -17.17 7.40
N GLY A 90 0.94 -16.75 6.81
CA GLY A 90 2.26 -16.99 7.38
C GLY A 90 2.66 -15.91 8.38
N ILE A 91 3.05 -16.29 9.59
CA ILE A 91 3.54 -15.38 10.64
C ILE A 91 5.05 -15.50 10.83
N PHE A 92 5.61 -16.70 10.77
CA PHE A 92 7.04 -16.96 11.02
C PHE A 92 7.86 -17.20 9.73
N GLY A 93 7.26 -16.99 8.56
CA GLY A 93 7.88 -17.13 7.24
C GLY A 93 7.79 -18.55 6.67
N GLY A 94 7.99 -18.67 5.36
CA GLY A 94 7.75 -19.91 4.62
C GLY A 94 6.28 -20.08 4.23
N ASP A 95 5.80 -21.33 4.22
CA ASP A 95 4.39 -21.62 3.99
C ASP A 95 3.51 -21.04 5.13
N PRO A 96 2.24 -20.71 4.84
CA PRO A 96 1.31 -20.26 5.88
C PRO A 96 1.21 -21.21 7.08
N ASP A 97 1.53 -20.70 8.26
CA ASP A 97 1.64 -21.47 9.51
C ASP A 97 0.49 -21.23 10.50
N SER A 98 -0.40 -20.29 10.18
CA SER A 98 -1.44 -19.79 11.07
C SER A 98 -2.79 -19.74 10.38
N LEU A 99 -3.85 -19.96 11.17
CA LEU A 99 -5.24 -19.84 10.73
C LEU A 99 -5.98 -18.86 11.63
N VAL A 100 -6.61 -17.85 11.03
CA VAL A 100 -7.34 -16.80 11.74
C VAL A 100 -8.79 -16.80 11.25
N ARG A 101 -9.73 -17.06 12.15
CA ARG A 101 -11.16 -16.91 11.86
C ARG A 101 -11.55 -15.43 11.94
N VAL A 102 -12.20 -14.92 10.90
CA VAL A 102 -12.55 -13.51 10.78
C VAL A 102 -14.02 -13.38 10.41
N ARG A 103 -14.75 -12.54 11.16
CA ARG A 103 -16.09 -12.09 10.77
C ARG A 103 -15.95 -10.86 9.90
N VAL A 104 -16.46 -10.90 8.67
CA VAL A 104 -16.41 -9.76 7.75
C VAL A 104 -17.35 -8.66 8.25
N GLU A 105 -16.81 -7.47 8.46
CA GLU A 105 -17.54 -6.30 8.97
C GLU A 105 -17.33 -5.10 8.04
N GLU A 106 -18.32 -4.21 7.92
CA GLU A 106 -18.21 -2.99 7.11
C GLU A 106 -17.05 -2.08 7.53
N ASN A 107 -16.65 -2.12 8.81
CA ASN A 107 -15.52 -1.34 9.32
C ASN A 107 -14.15 -1.85 8.84
N MET A 108 -14.10 -3.00 8.15
CA MET A 108 -12.87 -3.54 7.57
C MET A 108 -12.47 -2.81 6.28
N ARG A 109 -13.37 -2.00 5.70
CA ARG A 109 -13.04 -1.04 4.63
C ARG A 109 -12.09 0.03 5.17
N SER A 110 -10.81 -0.29 5.16
CA SER A 110 -9.73 0.53 5.69
C SER A 110 -9.34 1.66 4.74
N GLY A 111 -9.73 1.57 3.47
CA GLY A 111 -9.29 2.43 2.39
C GLY A 111 -7.90 2.03 1.84
N ILE A 112 -7.23 1.05 2.44
CA ILE A 112 -5.92 0.58 1.96
C ILE A 112 -6.09 -0.11 0.61
N TYR A 113 -7.15 -0.91 0.41
CA TYR A 113 -7.44 -1.47 -0.92
C TYR A 113 -7.72 -0.36 -1.94
N ASP A 114 -8.56 0.61 -1.57
CA ASP A 114 -8.91 1.78 -2.38
C ASP A 114 -7.66 2.58 -2.80
N LEU A 115 -6.61 2.63 -1.97
CA LEU A 115 -5.34 3.29 -2.26
C LEU A 115 -4.70 2.78 -3.57
N PHE A 116 -4.85 1.50 -3.89
CA PHE A 116 -4.28 0.85 -5.08
C PHE A 116 -5.31 0.63 -6.17
N ALA A 117 -6.49 0.10 -5.83
CA ALA A 117 -7.49 -0.30 -6.82
C ALA A 117 -8.20 0.89 -7.49
N ASN A 118 -8.40 1.97 -6.74
CA ASN A 118 -9.17 3.14 -7.17
C ASN A 118 -8.34 4.42 -7.21
N SER A 119 -7.03 4.31 -7.46
CA SER A 119 -6.15 5.46 -7.67
C SER A 119 -6.16 5.95 -9.11
N ARG A 120 -5.70 7.20 -9.31
CA ARG A 120 -5.49 7.71 -10.67
C ARG A 120 -4.28 7.08 -11.36
N ALA A 121 -3.27 6.70 -10.59
CA ALA A 121 -2.09 5.99 -11.08
C ALA A 121 -2.30 4.47 -11.04
N ASP A 122 -1.52 3.76 -11.86
CA ASP A 122 -1.55 2.30 -11.88
C ASP A 122 -1.07 1.72 -10.53
N PRO A 123 -1.63 0.60 -10.04
CA PRO A 123 -1.25 -0.01 -8.75
C PRO A 123 0.26 -0.27 -8.63
N GLY A 124 0.89 -0.75 -9.70
CA GLY A 124 2.33 -0.99 -9.77
C GLY A 124 3.15 0.28 -9.56
N VAL A 125 2.69 1.44 -10.05
CA VAL A 125 3.39 2.71 -9.85
C VAL A 125 3.35 3.12 -8.38
N ILE A 126 2.21 2.94 -7.71
CA ILE A 126 2.09 3.24 -6.28
C ILE A 126 3.01 2.32 -5.47
N ARG A 127 3.01 1.02 -5.78
CA ARG A 127 3.93 0.05 -5.18
C ARG A 127 5.39 0.47 -5.35
N ASP A 128 5.82 0.78 -6.57
CA ASP A 128 7.21 1.13 -6.86
C ASP A 128 7.65 2.41 -6.10
N VAL A 129 6.74 3.37 -5.90
CA VAL A 129 7.01 4.56 -5.07
C VAL A 129 7.12 4.20 -3.58
N PHE A 130 6.27 3.32 -3.08
CA PHE A 130 6.40 2.80 -1.72
C PHE A 130 7.74 2.09 -1.51
N GLU A 131 8.15 1.24 -2.45
CA GLU A 131 9.44 0.54 -2.37
C GLU A 131 10.61 1.52 -2.27
N VAL A 132 10.60 2.58 -3.08
CA VAL A 132 11.61 3.66 -2.99
C VAL A 132 11.55 4.37 -1.64
N ALA A 133 10.36 4.74 -1.17
CA ALA A 133 10.20 5.44 0.11
C ALA A 133 10.67 4.58 1.30
N ILE A 134 10.37 3.29 1.28
CA ILE A 134 10.84 2.32 2.28
C ILE A 134 12.35 2.15 2.21
N GLU A 135 12.92 2.01 1.02
CA GLU A 135 14.37 1.88 0.86
C GLU A 135 15.13 3.13 1.35
N LEU A 136 14.56 4.31 1.11
CA LEU A 136 15.04 5.58 1.64
C LEU A 136 14.94 5.65 3.16
N GLY A 137 13.84 5.17 3.74
CA GLY A 137 13.66 5.11 5.19
C GLY A 137 14.69 4.23 5.88
N LYS A 138 14.96 3.03 5.32
CA LYS A 138 15.97 2.08 5.85
C LYS A 138 17.40 2.60 5.76
N LYS A 139 17.78 3.13 4.59
CA LYS A 139 19.19 3.47 4.30
C LYS A 139 19.53 4.91 4.65
N GLY A 140 18.52 5.76 4.81
CA GLY A 140 18.69 7.20 4.79
C GLY A 140 19.41 7.67 3.52
N GLN A 141 20.07 8.82 3.63
CA GLN A 141 20.97 9.30 2.60
C GLN A 141 22.33 9.67 3.21
N LYS A 142 23.38 8.98 2.75
CA LYS A 142 24.74 9.10 3.32
C LYS A 142 24.78 8.85 4.84
N GLY A 143 23.90 7.99 5.33
CA GLY A 143 23.80 7.61 6.75
C GLY A 143 22.93 8.54 7.60
N GLU A 144 22.35 9.60 7.03
CA GLU A 144 21.45 10.52 7.73
C GLU A 144 19.98 10.22 7.38
N PRO A 145 19.04 10.39 8.33
CA PRO A 145 17.61 10.33 8.05
C PRO A 145 17.23 11.30 6.93
N VAL A 146 16.26 10.90 6.09
CA VAL A 146 15.80 11.72 4.97
C VAL A 146 14.29 11.78 4.96
N GLY A 147 13.74 12.97 4.72
CA GLY A 147 12.32 13.16 4.48
C GLY A 147 12.04 13.35 3.00
N ALA A 148 10.99 12.72 2.49
CA ALA A 148 10.60 12.85 1.08
C ALA A 148 9.08 12.93 0.94
N LEU A 149 8.63 13.61 -0.11
CA LEU A 149 7.22 13.75 -0.47
C LEU A 149 7.05 13.36 -1.94
N PHE A 150 6.28 12.30 -2.19
CA PHE A 150 5.94 11.82 -3.52
C PHE A 150 4.45 12.01 -3.75
N ILE A 151 4.09 12.68 -4.85
CA ILE A 151 2.70 12.81 -5.31
C ILE A 151 2.56 12.00 -6.58
N VAL A 152 1.66 11.03 -6.57
CA VAL A 152 1.51 9.99 -7.58
C VAL A 152 0.14 10.09 -8.24
N GLY A 153 0.13 10.28 -9.56
CA GLY A 153 -1.08 10.46 -10.34
C GLY A 153 -1.59 11.90 -10.38
N ASP A 154 -2.54 12.17 -11.28
CA ASP A 154 -3.16 13.49 -11.53
C ASP A 154 -2.12 14.63 -11.68
N ALA A 155 -0.97 14.29 -12.26
CA ALA A 155 0.21 15.15 -12.27
C ALA A 155 -0.06 16.53 -12.89
N GLY A 156 -0.96 16.61 -13.89
CA GLY A 156 -1.37 17.89 -14.48
C GLY A 156 -1.99 18.83 -13.46
N LYS A 157 -2.96 18.37 -12.66
CA LYS A 157 -3.58 19.20 -11.61
C LYS A 157 -2.60 19.52 -10.49
N VAL A 158 -1.77 18.55 -10.10
CA VAL A 158 -0.72 18.74 -9.07
C VAL A 158 0.27 19.83 -9.52
N MET A 159 0.70 19.82 -10.78
CA MET A 159 1.59 20.83 -11.34
C MET A 159 0.93 22.22 -11.38
N ASN A 160 -0.38 22.30 -11.69
CA ASN A 160 -1.14 23.56 -11.66
C ASN A 160 -1.34 24.11 -10.24
N LYS A 161 -1.38 23.24 -9.23
CA LYS A 161 -1.49 23.58 -7.79
C LYS A 161 -0.13 23.58 -7.09
N SER A 162 0.94 23.90 -7.82
CA SER A 162 2.28 23.99 -7.26
C SER A 162 3.12 25.02 -8.00
N ARG A 163 4.27 25.34 -7.41
CA ARG A 163 5.30 26.18 -8.03
C ARG A 163 6.69 25.54 -7.89
N PRO A 164 7.62 25.79 -8.84
CA PRO A 164 8.96 25.23 -8.75
C PRO A 164 9.75 25.97 -7.66
N LEU A 165 10.45 25.22 -6.81
CA LEU A 165 11.43 25.77 -5.85
C LEU A 165 12.83 25.85 -6.45
N SER A 166 13.13 24.99 -7.42
CA SER A 166 14.42 24.91 -8.09
C SER A 166 14.26 24.39 -9.52
N TYR A 167 15.37 24.30 -10.26
CA TYR A 167 15.41 23.68 -11.58
C TYR A 167 14.98 22.22 -11.51
N ASN A 168 14.08 21.81 -12.41
CA ASN A 168 13.60 20.45 -12.48
C ASN A 168 14.62 19.53 -13.21
N PRO A 169 15.30 18.61 -12.51
CA PRO A 169 16.28 17.72 -13.16
C PRO A 169 15.62 16.70 -14.09
N PHE A 170 14.29 16.52 -14.01
CA PHE A 170 13.55 15.52 -14.77
C PHE A 170 12.86 16.07 -16.03
N GLU A 171 12.94 17.36 -16.31
CA GLU A 171 12.13 18.04 -17.35
C GLU A 171 12.24 17.41 -18.75
N LYS A 172 13.43 16.92 -19.13
CA LYS A 172 13.69 16.25 -20.42
C LYS A 172 14.00 14.76 -20.26
N SER A 173 13.82 14.23 -19.07
CA SER A 173 14.09 12.82 -18.78
C SER A 173 12.89 11.95 -19.16
N HIS A 174 13.18 10.71 -19.54
CA HIS A 174 12.19 9.66 -19.76
C HIS A 174 12.41 8.54 -18.75
N VAL A 175 12.42 8.92 -17.48
CA VAL A 175 12.65 8.01 -16.35
C VAL A 175 11.35 7.72 -15.62
N TYR A 176 11.22 6.47 -15.18
CA TYR A 176 10.02 5.94 -14.57
C TYR A 176 10.39 5.29 -13.25
N VAL A 177 9.54 5.44 -12.24
CA VAL A 177 9.67 4.65 -11.01
C VAL A 177 9.57 3.16 -11.33
N GLY A 178 10.24 2.34 -10.52
CA GLY A 178 10.44 0.91 -10.78
C GLY A 178 11.75 0.58 -11.50
N ASP A 179 12.39 1.55 -12.16
CA ASP A 179 13.75 1.37 -12.69
C ASP A 179 14.80 1.51 -11.57
N PRO A 180 15.69 0.51 -11.37
CA PRO A 180 16.76 0.58 -10.37
C PRO A 180 17.62 1.85 -10.42
N ILE A 181 17.88 2.42 -11.61
CA ILE A 181 18.68 3.65 -11.72
C ILE A 181 17.94 4.86 -11.15
N VAL A 182 16.61 4.85 -11.26
CA VAL A 182 15.74 5.93 -10.79
C VAL A 182 15.71 5.96 -9.28
N ASN A 183 15.76 4.80 -8.62
CA ASN A 183 15.85 4.72 -7.17
C ASN A 183 17.07 5.50 -6.67
N VAL A 184 18.24 5.31 -7.30
CA VAL A 184 19.47 6.05 -6.97
C VAL A 184 19.30 7.56 -7.21
N MET A 185 18.69 7.96 -8.33
CA MET A 185 18.43 9.38 -8.62
C MET A 185 17.50 10.03 -7.59
N LEU A 186 16.41 9.34 -7.22
CA LEU A 186 15.47 9.81 -6.21
C LEU A 186 16.16 9.96 -4.86
N LYS A 187 17.08 9.06 -4.49
CA LYS A 187 17.91 9.23 -3.29
C LYS A 187 18.72 10.51 -3.36
N GLU A 188 19.46 10.73 -4.43
CA GLU A 188 20.32 11.93 -4.55
C GLU A 188 19.53 13.23 -4.43
N PHE A 189 18.32 13.28 -4.98
CA PHE A 189 17.48 14.49 -4.98
C PHE A 189 16.55 14.64 -3.76
N SER A 190 16.41 13.62 -2.91
CA SER A 190 15.49 13.64 -1.76
C SER A 190 15.85 14.63 -0.64
N ARG A 191 17.09 15.15 -0.59
CA ARG A 191 17.50 16.15 0.44
C ARG A 191 16.84 17.51 0.30
N LEU A 192 16.38 17.85 -0.89
CA LEU A 192 15.95 19.19 -1.20
C LEU A 192 14.45 19.33 -0.98
N ASP A 193 14.06 20.55 -0.63
CA ASP A 193 12.67 20.84 -0.33
C ASP A 193 11.75 20.72 -1.55
N GLY A 194 10.53 20.25 -1.27
CA GLY A 194 9.47 20.08 -2.25
C GLY A 194 9.10 18.63 -2.51
N ALA A 195 8.09 18.47 -3.36
CA ALA A 195 7.56 17.18 -3.75
C ALA A 195 8.17 16.70 -5.08
N PHE A 196 8.32 15.38 -5.19
CA PHE A 196 8.36 14.69 -6.47
C PHE A 196 6.93 14.54 -6.99
N VAL A 197 6.71 14.85 -8.26
CA VAL A 197 5.43 14.65 -8.95
C VAL A 197 5.63 13.54 -9.97
N ILE A 198 4.82 12.49 -9.87
CA ILE A 198 4.90 11.27 -10.66
C ILE A 198 3.58 11.11 -11.41
N SER A 199 3.65 10.83 -12.71
CA SER A 199 2.46 10.68 -13.55
C SER A 199 1.70 9.38 -13.25
N ASP A 200 0.50 9.27 -13.82
CA ASP A 200 -0.36 8.08 -13.73
C ASP A 200 0.41 6.79 -14.13
N SER A 201 1.25 6.87 -15.16
CA SER A 201 2.09 5.78 -15.68
C SER A 201 3.50 5.69 -15.06
N GLY A 202 3.78 6.37 -13.95
CA GLY A 202 5.05 6.28 -13.24
C GLY A 202 6.21 7.14 -13.76
N LYS A 203 6.01 8.00 -14.76
CA LYS A 203 7.06 8.94 -15.19
C LYS A 203 7.29 9.99 -14.10
N ILE A 204 8.54 10.27 -13.75
CA ILE A 204 8.85 11.42 -12.89
C ILE A 204 8.69 12.70 -13.71
N VAL A 205 7.69 13.50 -13.36
CA VAL A 205 7.34 14.75 -14.06
C VAL A 205 8.20 15.91 -13.53
N SER A 206 8.34 16.00 -12.21
CA SER A 206 9.13 17.05 -11.58
C SER A 206 9.67 16.63 -10.22
N ALA A 207 10.79 17.22 -9.83
CA ALA A 207 11.18 17.35 -8.43
C ALA A 207 10.98 18.80 -7.95
N TYR A 208 11.19 19.04 -6.66
CA TYR A 208 11.26 20.37 -6.05
C TYR A 208 10.01 21.22 -6.24
N ARG A 209 8.83 20.60 -6.13
CA ARG A 209 7.56 21.31 -6.22
C ARG A 209 7.09 21.75 -4.83
N TYR A 210 6.92 23.05 -4.64
CA TYR A 210 6.17 23.57 -3.50
C TYR A 210 4.68 23.44 -3.82
N LEU A 211 3.98 22.60 -3.06
CA LEU A 211 2.55 22.39 -3.23
C LEU A 211 1.78 23.55 -2.59
N GLU A 212 0.80 24.07 -3.31
CA GLU A 212 -0.10 25.15 -2.86
C GLU A 212 -1.55 24.64 -2.80
N PRO A 213 -1.85 23.59 -2.00
CA PRO A 213 -3.20 23.07 -1.89
C PRO A 213 -4.07 23.94 -0.97
N SER A 214 -5.39 23.83 -1.11
CA SER A 214 -6.31 24.36 -0.11
C SER A 214 -6.14 23.62 1.22
N ALA A 215 -6.19 24.33 2.35
CA ALA A 215 -6.11 23.74 3.68
C ALA A 215 -7.48 23.24 4.21
N GLU A 216 -8.56 23.40 3.44
CA GLU A 216 -9.92 23.12 3.88
C GLU A 216 -10.27 21.62 3.82
N GLY A 217 -10.85 21.09 4.90
CA GLY A 217 -11.37 19.71 4.93
C GLY A 217 -10.32 18.60 4.98
N VAL A 218 -9.09 18.94 5.37
CA VAL A 218 -7.98 18.00 5.56
C VAL A 218 -8.06 17.40 6.97
N ASP A 219 -8.14 16.08 7.05
CA ASP A 219 -8.26 15.33 8.31
C ASP A 219 -6.99 14.51 8.54
N ILE A 220 -5.96 15.21 9.03
CA ILE A 220 -4.63 14.65 9.28
C ILE A 220 -4.37 14.62 10.79
N PRO A 221 -3.81 13.52 11.33
CA PRO A 221 -3.43 13.43 12.74
C PRO A 221 -2.54 14.60 13.20
N LYS A 222 -2.76 15.06 14.42
CA LYS A 222 -1.93 16.10 15.04
C LYS A 222 -0.50 15.60 15.23
N GLY A 223 0.47 16.50 15.14
CA GLY A 223 1.90 16.20 15.35
C GLY A 223 2.66 15.88 14.05
N LEU A 224 1.97 15.84 12.91
CA LEU A 224 2.59 15.63 11.61
C LEU A 224 3.09 16.94 10.99
N GLY A 225 4.21 16.87 10.27
CA GLY A 225 4.94 18.03 9.77
C GLY A 225 4.40 18.61 8.46
N ALA A 226 5.10 19.61 7.93
CA ALA A 226 4.68 20.33 6.73
C ALA A 226 4.52 19.43 5.48
N ARG A 227 5.38 18.41 5.31
CA ARG A 227 5.27 17.46 4.17
C ARG A 227 3.99 16.63 4.25
N HIS A 228 3.60 16.16 5.44
CA HIS A 228 2.35 15.43 5.65
C HIS A 228 1.14 16.31 5.36
N MET A 229 1.14 17.54 5.90
CA MET A 229 0.06 18.50 5.65
C MET A 229 -0.09 18.80 4.16
N ALA A 230 1.02 19.04 3.45
CA ALA A 230 1.02 19.28 2.02
C ALA A 230 0.52 18.05 1.23
N GLY A 231 0.95 16.83 1.61
CA GLY A 231 0.54 15.57 1.01
C GLY A 231 -0.95 15.30 1.15
N GLY A 232 -1.50 15.36 2.37
CA GLY A 232 -2.93 15.15 2.55
C GLY A 232 -3.76 16.26 1.89
N ALA A 233 -3.34 17.53 1.99
CA ALA A 233 -4.06 18.63 1.35
C ALA A 233 -4.08 18.51 -0.19
N ILE A 234 -2.98 18.14 -0.85
CA ILE A 234 -2.99 17.99 -2.31
C ILE A 234 -3.85 16.80 -2.76
N THR A 235 -3.92 15.72 -1.98
CA THR A 235 -4.78 14.57 -2.27
C THR A 235 -6.27 14.86 -2.05
N ARG A 236 -6.60 15.96 -1.36
CA ARG A 236 -7.97 16.44 -1.23
C ARG A 236 -8.42 17.20 -2.47
N ASP A 237 -7.51 17.96 -3.04
CA ASP A 237 -7.73 18.87 -4.17
C ASP A 237 -7.56 18.19 -5.55
N THR A 238 -7.02 16.98 -5.57
CA THR A 238 -6.71 16.20 -6.77
C THR A 238 -7.03 14.72 -6.55
N ASN A 239 -6.99 13.90 -7.61
CA ASN A 239 -7.14 12.45 -7.49
C ASN A 239 -5.79 11.73 -7.27
N ALA A 240 -4.75 12.47 -6.90
CA ALA A 240 -3.43 11.93 -6.63
C ALA A 240 -3.37 11.22 -5.26
N THR A 241 -2.44 10.29 -5.15
CA THR A 241 -2.01 9.69 -3.88
C THR A 241 -0.73 10.39 -3.42
N ALA A 242 -0.61 10.69 -2.13
CA ALA A 242 0.64 11.22 -1.57
C ALA A 242 1.30 10.17 -0.69
N ILE A 243 2.60 9.92 -0.91
CA ILE A 243 3.44 9.06 -0.07
C ILE A 243 4.50 9.95 0.57
N VAL A 244 4.57 9.91 1.89
CA VAL A 244 5.44 10.76 2.69
C VAL A 244 6.38 9.90 3.51
N LEU A 245 7.68 10.03 3.26
CA LEU A 245 8.70 9.55 4.16
C LEU A 245 9.01 10.65 5.17
N SER A 246 8.87 10.35 6.44
CA SER A 246 9.09 11.28 7.52
C SER A 246 10.55 11.31 7.95
N GLU A 247 11.13 12.50 7.99
CA GLU A 247 12.52 12.71 8.42
C GLU A 247 12.70 12.48 9.92
N SER A 248 11.67 12.73 10.73
CA SER A 248 11.77 12.75 12.19
C SER A 248 11.57 11.39 12.84
N ASP A 249 10.68 10.56 12.29
CA ASP A 249 10.36 9.23 12.84
C ASP A 249 10.64 8.08 11.84
N GLY A 250 11.12 8.38 10.63
CA GLY A 250 11.48 7.38 9.62
C GLY A 250 10.28 6.67 8.98
N LEU A 251 9.05 6.93 9.44
CA LEU A 251 7.86 6.20 8.99
C LEU A 251 7.39 6.68 7.60
N VAL A 252 6.94 5.73 6.79
CA VAL A 252 6.33 5.98 5.47
C VAL A 252 4.81 6.00 5.62
N ARG A 253 4.16 7.05 5.15
CA ARG A 253 2.71 7.24 5.28
C ARG A 253 2.09 7.59 3.94
N ALA A 254 0.94 7.01 3.64
CA ALA A 254 0.17 7.35 2.45
C ALA A 254 -1.13 8.08 2.78
N PHE A 255 -1.46 9.04 1.92
CA PHE A 255 -2.64 9.88 2.02
C PHE A 255 -3.44 9.83 0.73
N LYS A 256 -4.76 9.83 0.87
CA LYS A 256 -5.74 9.90 -0.23
C LYS A 256 -6.96 10.66 0.24
N GLY A 257 -7.51 11.54 -0.61
CA GLY A 257 -8.75 12.27 -0.31
C GLY A 257 -8.68 13.18 0.93
N GLY A 258 -7.49 13.60 1.36
CA GLY A 258 -7.29 14.40 2.57
C GLY A 258 -7.15 13.61 3.87
N LYS A 259 -7.05 12.27 3.81
CA LYS A 259 -6.93 11.38 4.97
C LYS A 259 -5.65 10.55 4.89
N MET A 260 -5.10 10.19 6.05
CA MET A 260 -4.07 9.14 6.13
C MET A 260 -4.73 7.77 5.98
N ILE A 261 -4.20 6.94 5.10
CA ILE A 261 -4.75 5.62 4.76
C ILE A 261 -3.84 4.50 5.26
N LEU A 262 -2.52 4.69 5.18
CA LEU A 262 -1.54 3.66 5.51
C LEU A 262 -0.33 4.26 6.20
N GLU A 263 0.24 3.52 7.15
CA GLU A 263 1.50 3.81 7.83
C GLU A 263 2.35 2.53 7.83
N ILE A 264 3.62 2.66 7.45
CA ILE A 264 4.60 1.58 7.34
C ILE A 264 5.86 2.00 8.07
N ASP A 265 6.37 1.11 8.92
CA ASP A 265 7.72 1.21 9.48
C ASP A 265 8.73 0.55 8.53
N PRO A 266 9.64 1.31 7.90
CA PRO A 266 10.63 0.74 7.01
C PRO A 266 11.53 -0.30 7.67
N GLU A 267 11.87 -0.16 8.96
CA GLU A 267 12.76 -1.12 9.64
C GLU A 267 12.09 -2.49 9.84
N ALA A 268 10.76 -2.51 9.89
CA ALA A 268 9.98 -3.73 9.99
C ALA A 268 9.70 -4.38 8.62
N TYR A 269 9.80 -3.64 7.50
CA TYR A 269 9.40 -4.08 6.16
C TYR A 269 10.33 -5.16 5.59
#